data_AF-A0A023BXY0-F1
#
_entry.id   AF-A0A023BXY0-F1
#
_cell.length_a   1.000
_cell.length_b   1.000
_cell.length_c   1.000
_cell.angle_alpha   90.00
_cell.angle_beta   90.00
_cell.angle_gamma   90.00
#
_symmetry.space_group_name_H-M   'P 1'
#
loop_
_entity.id
_entity.type
_entity.pdbx_description
1 polymer ?
#
loop_
_entity_poly.entity_id
_entity_poly.type
_entity_poly.pdbx_seq_one_letter_code
_entity_poly.pdbx_strand_id
1 'polypeptide(L)'
;MKIEHLEERVNDYRNSIKTVVDKRMLWKNKTKDILLKTLQGIVQQYDIGWKVQELSWIHNNEAINITFDSFPQELIDCTNLIPAYQFLPGGALIFSQSYNGDIYVFMLFPEIENKPQENSMIELGVYAPESITQKFIIEKVDEFLKEIIKWEVPSLKNKVGY
;
A
#
# COMPACT_ATOMS: atom_id res chain seq x y z
N MET A 1 -3.91 31.91 35.30
CA MET A 1 -3.17 31.39 34.12
C MET A 1 -2.40 32.57 33.55
N LYS A 2 -1.07 32.48 33.37
CA LYS A 2 -0.25 33.58 32.85
C LYS A 2 0.22 33.27 31.43
N ILE A 3 0.52 34.31 30.65
CA ILE A 3 1.02 34.17 29.27
C ILE A 3 2.33 33.36 29.25
N GLU A 4 3.17 33.48 30.27
CA GLU A 4 4.42 32.71 30.40
C GLU A 4 4.18 31.19 30.37
N HIS A 5 3.00 30.71 30.79
CA HIS A 5 2.68 29.27 30.75
C HIS A 5 2.44 28.74 29.32
N LEU A 6 2.37 29.63 28.32
CA LEU A 6 2.26 29.25 26.92
C LEU A 6 3.63 28.95 26.30
N GLU A 7 4.74 29.38 26.90
CA GLU A 7 6.07 29.22 26.33
C GLU A 7 6.43 27.74 26.07
N GLU A 8 6.12 26.87 27.03
CA GLU A 8 6.29 25.42 26.90
C GLU A 8 5.48 24.88 25.71
N ARG A 9 4.19 25.26 25.61
CA ARG A 9 3.31 24.83 24.53
C ARG A 9 3.74 25.35 23.15
N VAL A 10 4.27 26.58 23.10
CA VAL A 10 4.80 27.16 21.86
C VAL A 10 6.06 26.42 21.43
N ASN A 11 6.93 26.04 22.36
CA ASN A 11 8.13 25.28 22.05
C ASN A 11 7.81 23.84 21.61
N ASP A 12 6.87 23.17 22.27
CA ASP A 12 6.35 21.85 21.86
C ASP A 12 5.81 21.89 20.42
N TYR A 13 5.03 22.91 20.10
CA TYR A 13 4.47 23.08 18.76
C TYR A 13 5.55 23.33 17.69
N ARG A 14 6.57 24.14 18.00
CA ARG A 14 7.71 24.33 17.08
C ARG A 14 8.47 23.02 16.83
N ASN A 15 8.67 22.23 17.89
CA ASN A 15 9.35 20.93 17.79
C ASN A 15 8.52 19.93 16.98
N SER A 16 7.19 19.95 17.11
CA SER A 16 6.33 19.06 16.31
C SER A 16 6.39 19.40 14.82
N ILE A 17 6.36 20.69 14.45
CA ILE A 17 6.54 21.12 13.05
C ILE A 17 7.89 20.64 12.51
N LYS A 18 8.96 20.85 13.27
CA LYS A 18 10.31 20.41 12.85
C LYS A 18 10.36 18.91 12.60
N THR A 19 9.77 18.13 13.49
CA THR A 19 9.68 16.65 13.35
C THR A 19 8.94 16.25 12.07
N VAL A 20 7.82 16.91 11.76
CA VAL A 20 7.06 16.64 10.53
C VAL A 20 7.89 16.97 9.29
N VAL A 21 8.62 18.09 9.30
CA VAL A 21 9.51 18.49 8.20
C VAL A 21 10.62 17.46 7.99
N ASP A 22 11.27 17.02 9.08
CA ASP A 22 12.35 16.02 9.02
C ASP A 22 11.86 14.68 8.44
N LYS A 23 10.68 14.21 8.86
CA LYS A 23 10.04 13.00 8.31
C LYS A 23 9.74 13.15 6.81
N ARG A 24 9.19 14.29 6.40
CA ARG A 24 8.89 14.55 4.97
C ARG A 24 10.15 14.61 4.11
N MET A 25 11.23 15.19 4.64
CA MET A 25 12.53 15.20 3.97
C MET A 25 13.12 13.79 3.86
N LEU A 26 13.00 12.97 4.90
CA LEU A 26 13.46 11.58 4.89
C LEU A 26 12.70 10.75 3.84
N TRP A 27 11.38 10.93 3.74
CA TRP A 27 10.59 10.30 2.69
C TRP A 27 11.13 10.65 1.30
N LYS A 28 11.24 11.94 1.01
CA LYS A 28 11.64 12.47 -0.31
C LYS A 28 13.05 12.04 -0.70
N ASN A 29 13.98 12.07 0.25
CA ASN A 29 15.40 11.88 -0.06
C ASN A 29 15.84 10.41 -0.01
N LYS A 30 15.09 9.54 0.68
CA LYS A 30 15.55 8.17 0.95
C LYS A 30 14.43 7.13 0.85
N THR A 31 13.38 7.25 1.66
CA THR A 31 12.38 6.17 1.79
C THR A 31 11.68 5.88 0.48
N LYS A 32 11.31 6.93 -0.27
CA LYS A 32 10.64 6.79 -1.57
C LYS A 32 11.50 6.04 -2.59
N ASP A 33 12.80 6.35 -2.66
CA ASP A 33 13.74 5.70 -3.57
C ASP A 33 13.94 4.22 -3.22
N ILE A 34 14.10 3.89 -1.93
CA ILE A 34 14.20 2.49 -1.47
C ILE A 34 12.92 1.72 -1.82
N LEU A 35 11.76 2.34 -1.58
CA LEU A 35 10.47 1.74 -1.89
C LEU A 35 10.31 1.46 -3.38
N LEU A 36 10.57 2.47 -4.22
CA LEU A 36 10.47 2.34 -5.67
C LEU A 36 11.40 1.25 -6.20
N LYS A 37 12.69 1.27 -5.81
CA LYS A 37 13.67 0.27 -6.24
C LYS A 37 13.31 -1.14 -5.81
N THR A 38 12.82 -1.30 -4.57
CA THR A 38 12.45 -2.62 -4.05
C THR A 38 11.24 -3.17 -4.80
N LEU A 39 10.18 -2.37 -4.96
CA LEU A 39 8.98 -2.80 -5.68
C LEU A 39 9.26 -3.07 -7.16
N GLN A 40 10.07 -2.22 -7.81
CA GLN A 40 10.49 -2.46 -9.20
C GLN A 40 11.31 -3.73 -9.35
N GLY A 41 12.23 -4.02 -8.41
CA GLY A 41 12.98 -5.27 -8.41
C GLY A 41 12.07 -6.50 -8.26
N ILE A 42 11.03 -6.41 -7.42
CA ILE A 42 10.00 -7.45 -7.27
C ILE A 42 9.24 -7.67 -8.59
N VAL A 43 8.78 -6.58 -9.24
CA VAL A 43 8.05 -6.68 -10.52
C VAL A 43 8.91 -7.27 -11.63
N GLN A 44 10.21 -6.93 -11.68
CA GLN A 44 11.14 -7.49 -12.66
C GLN A 44 11.45 -8.97 -12.42
N GLN A 45 11.44 -9.41 -11.16
CA GLN A 45 11.76 -10.78 -10.80
C GLN A 45 10.57 -11.74 -10.99
N TYR A 46 9.34 -11.26 -10.80
CA TYR A 46 8.13 -12.07 -10.90
C TYR A 46 7.12 -11.38 -11.82
N ASP A 47 6.95 -11.89 -13.05
CA ASP A 47 6.01 -11.32 -14.02
C ASP A 47 4.60 -11.91 -13.85
N ILE A 48 3.88 -11.38 -12.86
CA ILE A 48 2.48 -11.76 -12.58
C ILE A 48 1.48 -10.68 -13.01
N GLY A 49 1.87 -9.80 -13.95
CA GLY A 49 0.99 -8.75 -14.47
C GLY A 49 0.69 -7.60 -13.48
N TRP A 50 1.51 -7.46 -12.44
CA TRP A 50 1.51 -6.28 -11.57
C TRP A 50 2.45 -5.17 -12.07
N LYS A 51 2.20 -3.94 -11.63
CA LYS A 51 3.06 -2.78 -11.89
C LYS A 51 3.20 -1.89 -10.67
N VAL A 52 4.27 -1.10 -10.65
CA VAL A 52 4.48 -0.04 -9.65
C VAL A 52 4.00 1.28 -10.21
N GLN A 53 3.28 2.07 -9.42
CA GLN A 53 2.89 3.43 -9.80
C GLN A 53 3.25 4.43 -8.71
N GLU A 54 3.66 5.61 -9.15
CA GLU A 54 3.74 6.79 -8.30
C GLU A 54 2.43 7.56 -8.43
N LEU A 55 1.75 7.76 -7.31
CA LEU A 55 0.52 8.51 -7.21
C LEU A 55 0.81 9.84 -6.53
N SER A 56 0.44 10.93 -7.19
CA SER A 56 0.47 12.27 -6.60
C SER A 56 -0.96 12.79 -6.53
N TRP A 57 -1.53 12.90 -5.34
CA TRP A 57 -2.82 13.54 -5.17
C TRP A 57 -2.67 15.05 -5.00
N ILE A 58 -3.70 15.80 -5.40
CA ILE A 58 -3.76 17.24 -5.24
C ILE A 58 -3.70 17.53 -3.72
N HIS A 59 -2.75 18.39 -3.31
CA HIS A 59 -2.48 18.85 -1.93
C HIS A 59 -1.46 18.07 -1.06
N ASN A 60 -0.44 17.42 -1.67
CA ASN A 60 0.84 17.05 -1.02
C ASN A 60 0.97 15.64 -0.41
N ASN A 61 0.09 14.71 -0.77
CA ASN A 61 0.29 13.30 -0.41
C ASN A 61 0.82 12.55 -1.64
N GLU A 62 2.10 12.20 -1.57
CA GLU A 62 2.72 11.25 -2.48
C GLU A 62 2.46 9.84 -1.97
N ALA A 63 2.11 8.94 -2.88
CA ALA A 63 2.01 7.53 -2.60
C ALA A 63 2.75 6.72 -3.67
N ILE A 64 3.25 5.57 -3.27
CA ILE A 64 3.72 4.53 -4.19
C ILE A 64 2.86 3.32 -3.95
N ASN A 65 2.38 2.70 -5.03
CA ASN A 65 1.66 1.44 -4.94
C ASN A 65 2.28 0.37 -5.85
N ILE A 66 1.97 -0.88 -5.52
CA ILE A 66 2.07 -2.01 -6.44
C ILE A 66 0.64 -2.53 -6.66
N THR A 67 0.24 -2.73 -7.91
CA THR A 67 -1.14 -3.07 -8.27
C THR A 67 -1.18 -4.09 -9.40
N PHE A 68 -2.20 -4.94 -9.40
CA PHE A 68 -2.51 -5.84 -10.52
C PHE A 68 -3.11 -5.05 -11.68
N ASP A 69 -2.46 -5.11 -12.84
CA ASP A 69 -2.82 -4.35 -14.04
C ASP A 69 -3.22 -5.25 -15.21
N SER A 70 -2.53 -6.37 -15.37
CA SER A 70 -2.74 -7.30 -16.47
C SER A 70 -2.76 -8.73 -15.98
N PHE A 71 -3.30 -9.60 -16.83
CA PHE A 71 -3.28 -11.04 -16.57
C PHE A 71 -1.84 -11.58 -16.71
N PRO A 72 -1.38 -12.49 -15.83
CA PRO A 72 -0.05 -13.09 -15.93
C PRO A 72 0.17 -13.75 -17.29
N GLN A 73 1.26 -13.40 -17.98
CA GLN A 73 1.49 -13.90 -19.34
C GLN A 73 1.65 -15.42 -19.39
N GLU A 74 2.25 -16.01 -18.36
CA GLU A 74 2.44 -17.46 -18.24
C GLU A 74 1.14 -18.26 -18.20
N LEU A 75 0.03 -17.62 -17.81
CA LEU A 75 -1.27 -18.26 -17.69
C LEU A 75 -2.17 -17.99 -18.91
N ILE A 76 -1.70 -17.23 -19.91
CA ILE A 76 -2.50 -16.85 -21.09
C ILE A 76 -3.07 -18.09 -21.79
N ASP A 77 -2.34 -19.20 -21.85
CA ASP A 77 -2.83 -20.42 -22.48
C ASP A 77 -4.04 -21.02 -21.76
N CYS A 78 -4.20 -20.76 -20.45
CA CYS A 78 -5.39 -21.14 -19.68
C CYS A 78 -6.61 -20.26 -19.99
N THR A 79 -6.42 -19.06 -20.58
CA THR A 79 -7.52 -18.14 -20.91
C THR A 79 -8.36 -18.59 -22.10
N ASN A 80 -7.89 -19.56 -22.89
CA ASN A 80 -8.74 -20.24 -23.89
C ASN A 80 -9.92 -21.00 -23.24
N LEU A 81 -9.90 -21.18 -21.90
CA LEU A 81 -10.97 -21.79 -21.11
C LEU A 81 -11.80 -20.76 -20.34
N ILE A 82 -11.26 -19.55 -20.13
CA ILE A 82 -11.89 -18.47 -19.35
C ILE A 82 -11.57 -17.14 -20.03
N PRO A 83 -12.56 -16.44 -20.59
CA PRO A 83 -12.30 -15.22 -21.34
C PRO A 83 -11.66 -14.14 -20.45
N ALA A 84 -10.66 -13.44 -21.00
CA ALA A 84 -9.77 -12.50 -20.30
C ALA A 84 -10.47 -11.41 -19.45
N TYR A 85 -11.77 -11.18 -19.65
CA TYR A 85 -12.58 -10.26 -18.86
C TYR A 85 -12.87 -10.72 -17.43
N GLN A 86 -12.51 -11.95 -17.04
CA GLN A 86 -12.70 -12.44 -15.67
C GLN A 86 -11.53 -12.14 -14.73
N PHE A 87 -10.40 -11.63 -15.23
CA PHE A 87 -9.36 -11.08 -14.36
C PHE A 87 -9.83 -9.75 -13.79
N LEU A 88 -9.79 -9.61 -12.47
CA LEU A 88 -10.21 -8.39 -11.77
C LEU A 88 -8.98 -7.54 -11.44
N PRO A 89 -8.63 -6.54 -12.28
CA PRO A 89 -7.57 -5.60 -11.95
C PRO A 89 -7.97 -4.71 -10.76
N GLY A 90 -6.98 -4.13 -10.09
CA GLY A 90 -7.23 -3.11 -9.06
C GLY A 90 -6.92 -3.52 -7.61
N GLY A 91 -6.53 -4.77 -7.38
CA GLY A 91 -5.91 -5.15 -6.12
C GLY A 91 -4.58 -4.43 -5.97
N ALA A 92 -4.41 -3.64 -4.91
CA ALA A 92 -3.24 -2.78 -4.75
C ALA A 92 -2.73 -2.74 -3.31
N LEU A 93 -1.41 -2.67 -3.13
CA LEU A 93 -0.76 -2.32 -1.88
C LEU A 93 -0.20 -0.90 -1.99
N ILE A 94 -0.60 -0.01 -1.09
CA ILE A 94 -0.34 1.42 -1.15
C ILE A 94 0.48 1.85 0.06
N PHE A 95 1.53 2.64 -0.21
CA PHE A 95 2.33 3.34 0.79
C PHE A 95 2.15 4.84 0.55
N SER A 96 1.42 5.51 1.45
CA SER A 96 1.03 6.91 1.31
C SER A 96 1.65 7.77 2.40
N GLN A 97 2.28 8.88 2.03
CA GLN A 97 2.71 9.86 3.02
C GLN A 97 1.48 10.59 3.62
N SER A 98 1.36 10.54 4.94
CA SER A 98 0.34 11.23 5.73
C SER A 98 0.74 12.68 6.04
N TYR A 99 -0.22 13.46 6.54
CA TYR A 99 -0.02 14.88 6.85
C TYR A 99 1.11 15.13 7.86
N ASN A 100 1.30 14.20 8.81
CA ASN A 100 2.32 14.24 9.85
C ASN A 100 3.70 13.70 9.39
N GLY A 101 3.83 13.31 8.12
CA GLY A 101 5.06 12.77 7.55
C GLY A 101 5.26 11.26 7.75
N ASP A 102 4.37 10.58 8.49
CA ASP A 102 4.39 9.12 8.58
C ASP A 102 3.81 8.47 7.33
N ILE A 103 4.13 7.20 7.12
CA ILE A 103 3.72 6.41 5.96
C ILE A 103 2.57 5.51 6.36
N TYR A 104 1.41 5.79 5.77
CA TYR A 104 0.23 4.97 5.91
C TYR A 104 0.26 3.83 4.88
N VAL A 105 0.19 2.60 5.36
CA VAL A 105 0.26 1.40 4.54
C VAL A 105 -1.07 0.67 4.62
N PHE A 106 -1.65 0.41 3.46
CA PHE A 106 -2.94 -0.27 3.34
C PHE A 106 -3.03 -0.97 2.00
N MET A 107 -3.93 -1.95 1.91
CA MET A 107 -4.25 -2.62 0.65
C MET A 107 -5.70 -2.39 0.27
N LEU A 108 -5.96 -2.39 -1.03
CA LEU A 108 -7.28 -2.36 -1.64
C LEU A 108 -7.50 -3.65 -2.39
N PHE A 109 -8.70 -4.21 -2.28
CA PHE A 109 -9.13 -5.34 -3.09
C PHE A 109 -9.71 -4.86 -4.42
N PRO A 110 -9.66 -5.69 -5.48
CA PRO A 110 -10.33 -5.40 -6.73
C PRO A 110 -11.83 -5.12 -6.51
N GLU A 111 -12.37 -4.13 -7.24
CA GLU A 111 -13.80 -3.85 -7.20
C GLU A 111 -14.57 -4.89 -8.03
N ILE A 112 -15.62 -5.47 -7.45
CA ILE A 112 -16.53 -6.40 -8.14
C ILE A 112 -17.87 -5.69 -8.33
N GLU A 113 -18.36 -5.61 -9.57
CA GLU A 113 -19.71 -5.13 -9.85
C GLU A 113 -20.74 -5.96 -9.05
N ASN A 114 -21.62 -5.26 -8.31
CA ASN A 114 -22.74 -5.83 -7.53
C ASN A 114 -22.43 -6.47 -6.17
N LYS A 115 -21.23 -6.29 -5.58
CA LYS A 115 -20.96 -6.69 -4.18
C LYS A 115 -20.90 -5.44 -3.28
N PRO A 116 -21.57 -5.43 -2.10
CA PRO A 116 -21.44 -4.31 -1.17
C PRO A 116 -19.97 -4.12 -0.78
N GLN A 117 -19.53 -2.85 -0.76
CA GLN A 117 -18.15 -2.39 -0.53
C GLN A 117 -17.67 -2.60 0.93
N GLU A 118 -18.29 -3.52 1.67
CA GLU A 118 -17.85 -3.88 3.00
C GLU A 118 -16.55 -4.69 2.87
N ASN A 119 -15.45 -4.14 3.39
CA ASN A 119 -14.09 -4.70 3.38
C ASN A 119 -13.31 -4.55 2.05
N SER A 120 -13.47 -3.44 1.32
CA SER A 120 -12.62 -3.15 0.15
C SER A 120 -11.17 -2.74 0.49
N MET A 121 -10.88 -2.50 1.77
CA MET A 121 -9.59 -2.01 2.25
C MET A 121 -9.16 -2.71 3.53
N ILE A 122 -7.88 -3.08 3.62
CA ILE A 122 -7.24 -3.53 4.86
C ILE A 122 -6.15 -2.54 5.24
N GLU A 123 -6.26 -1.99 6.44
CA GLU A 123 -5.22 -1.17 7.03
C GLU A 123 -4.10 -2.04 7.57
N LEU A 124 -2.87 -1.82 7.10
CA LEU A 124 -1.67 -2.50 7.57
C LEU A 124 -0.95 -1.70 8.66
N GLY A 125 -1.18 -0.39 8.73
CA GLY A 125 -0.76 0.49 9.81
C GLY A 125 -0.08 1.78 9.36
N VAL A 126 0.37 2.57 10.34
CA VAL A 126 1.10 3.82 10.16
C VAL A 126 2.52 3.66 10.69
N TYR A 127 3.52 4.01 9.88
CA TYR A 127 4.93 3.78 10.19
C TYR A 127 5.77 5.02 9.93
N ALA A 128 6.79 5.25 10.75
CA ALA A 128 7.76 6.31 10.48
C ALA A 128 8.56 6.00 9.19
N PRO A 129 8.96 7.01 8.40
CA PRO A 129 9.67 6.77 7.12
C PRO A 129 10.98 5.98 7.26
N GLU A 130 11.67 6.09 8.39
CA GLU A 130 12.89 5.36 8.74
C GLU A 130 12.67 3.85 8.91
N SER A 131 11.45 3.44 9.27
CA SER A 131 11.10 2.03 9.50
C SER A 131 10.84 1.28 8.19
N ILE A 132 10.61 2.01 7.09
CA ILE A 132 10.37 1.45 5.76
C ILE A 132 11.70 1.01 5.15
N THR A 133 12.11 -0.21 5.49
CA THR A 133 13.30 -0.87 4.95
C THR A 133 12.93 -1.82 3.81
N GLN A 134 13.92 -2.25 3.02
CA GLN A 134 13.70 -3.27 1.98
C GLN A 134 13.03 -4.54 2.54
N LYS A 135 13.46 -5.00 3.73
CA LYS A 135 12.86 -6.14 4.42
C LYS A 135 11.38 -5.91 4.71
N PHE A 136 11.05 -4.75 5.29
CA PHE A 136 9.67 -4.37 5.59
C PHE A 136 8.79 -4.36 4.32
N ILE A 137 9.32 -3.83 3.21
CA ILE A 137 8.59 -3.78 1.93
C ILE A 137 8.28 -5.19 1.43
N ILE A 138 9.27 -6.08 1.46
CA ILE A 138 9.10 -7.49 1.04
C ILE A 138 8.06 -8.20 1.92
N GLU A 139 8.11 -8.00 3.24
CA GLU A 139 7.13 -8.57 4.18
C GLU A 139 5.71 -8.07 3.88
N LYS A 140 5.54 -6.78 3.53
CA LYS A 140 4.23 -6.22 3.17
C LYS A 140 3.71 -6.72 1.82
N VAL A 141 4.60 -6.98 0.85
CA VAL A 141 4.23 -7.61 -0.42
C VAL A 141 3.80 -9.06 -0.22
N ASP A 142 4.51 -9.82 0.63
CA ASP A 142 4.10 -11.19 1.01
C ASP A 142 2.73 -11.22 1.70
N GLU A 143 2.50 -10.30 2.64
CA GLU A 143 1.19 -10.14 3.30
C GLU A 143 0.09 -9.77 2.30
N PHE A 144 0.36 -8.86 1.36
CA PHE A 144 -0.57 -8.48 0.30
C PHE A 144 -0.95 -9.68 -0.58
N LEU A 145 0.03 -10.47 -1.05
CA LEU A 145 -0.24 -11.67 -1.84
C LEU A 145 -1.08 -12.68 -1.06
N LYS A 146 -0.78 -12.90 0.23
CA LYS A 146 -1.57 -13.81 1.08
C LYS A 146 -3.03 -13.38 1.18
N GLU A 147 -3.30 -12.09 1.37
CA GLU A 147 -4.67 -11.58 1.48
C GLU A 147 -5.41 -11.66 0.13
N ILE A 148 -4.74 -11.36 -0.98
CA ILE A 148 -5.32 -11.50 -2.33
C ILE A 148 -5.64 -12.96 -2.64
N ILE A 149 -4.73 -13.89 -2.35
CA ILE A 149 -4.96 -15.34 -2.56
C ILE A 149 -6.15 -15.82 -1.74
N LYS A 150 -6.27 -15.40 -0.48
CA LYS A 150 -7.42 -15.74 0.39
C LYS A 150 -8.73 -15.16 -0.16
N TRP A 151 -8.67 -13.99 -0.78
CA TRP A 151 -9.84 -13.32 -1.35
C TRP A 151 -10.28 -13.98 -2.66
N GLU A 152 -9.35 -14.35 -3.54
CA GLU A 152 -9.62 -15.03 -4.82
C GLU A 152 -10.11 -16.46 -4.62
N VAL A 153 -9.45 -17.19 -3.71
CA VAL A 153 -9.81 -18.56 -3.34
C VAL A 153 -10.27 -18.54 -1.89
N PRO A 154 -11.50 -18.07 -1.60
CA PRO A 154 -12.05 -18.18 -0.27
C PRO A 154 -12.01 -19.65 0.08
N SER A 155 -11.20 -20.00 1.07
CA SER A 155 -11.02 -21.39 1.48
C SER A 155 -12.42 -21.97 1.62
N LEU A 156 -12.72 -23.03 0.87
CA LEU A 156 -13.89 -23.87 1.10
C LEU A 156 -13.75 -24.39 2.52
N LYS A 157 -14.09 -23.58 3.53
CA LYS A 157 -14.54 -24.06 4.81
C LYS A 157 -15.83 -24.75 4.47
N ASN A 158 -15.69 -26.03 4.13
CA ASN A 158 -16.67 -27.09 4.26
C ASN A 158 -17.88 -26.60 5.06
N LYS A 159 -18.88 -26.05 4.37
CA LYS A 159 -20.26 -26.16 4.81
C LYS A 159 -20.63 -27.63 4.62
N VAL A 160 -20.03 -28.50 5.43
CA VAL A 160 -20.61 -29.79 5.77
C VAL A 160 -21.61 -29.46 6.87
N GLY A 161 -22.87 -29.81 6.60
CA GLY A 161 -24.06 -29.23 7.21
C GLY A 161 -24.22 -29.39 8.72
N TYR A 162 -25.20 -28.63 9.25
CA TYR A 162 -26.42 -29.15 9.90
C TYR A 162 -27.56 -28.16 9.64
#